data_AF-A0A971ABQ5-F1
#
_entry.id   AF-A0A971ABQ5-F1
#
_cell.length_a   1.000
_cell.length_b   1.000
_cell.length_c   1.000
_cell.angle_alpha   90.00
_cell.angle_beta   90.00
_cell.angle_gamma   90.00
#
_symmetry.space_group_name_H-M   'P 1'
#
loop_
_entity.id
_entity.type
_entity.pdbx_description
1 polymer ?
#
loop_
_entity_poly.entity_id
_entity_poly.type
_entity_poly.pdbx_seq_one_letter_code
_entity_poly.pdbx_strand_id
1 'polypeptide(L)'
;MHTRHLGLALFLVALAWPGLAAVPPDAPIWANREWERIPSTVGGHEGMDTVTALFFAFPPRQGGLAVIQDVDPAQGDRLVGGSMVKFHSLARWGWNAYGNLHNAEVVLTGDPPAKAMLGALRELNVLESQGDRVMADFVWPLLVEEHPRGLLVMRCVFRAEEPSWLYARTFVAGDPRLTIRSLSLSSFGGSTSLAPGAQQGVFGLSEGGPAPARGPLALDQYWFFAAHQLNAAAAIGSRGSAGIFLPSQLQELSYLGGGSLRLTPTPGAREVSWAISDFHESPEAWIAAARAASAERQKRLAEMAWRPDMARELQLLDADAKPFLRSLEAQSPTRTAWQKERAAVEEAIRATEGTAVGSEEELVYGAVVQQARLQLKSLWPEAVKELFPTGAAED
;
A
#
# COMPACT_ATOMS: atom_id res chain seq x y z
N MET A 1 -43.45 4.20 -1.25
CA MET A 1 -42.73 4.50 0.01
C MET A 1 -42.02 3.24 0.48
N HIS A 2 -40.69 3.38 0.63
CA HIS A 2 -39.71 2.53 1.32
C HIS A 2 -39.68 1.01 1.12
N THR A 3 -38.91 0.60 0.10
CA THR A 3 -38.03 -0.58 0.12
C THR A 3 -36.60 -0.13 -0.12
N ARG A 4 -35.90 0.29 0.94
CA ARG A 4 -34.45 0.53 0.96
C ARG A 4 -33.96 0.25 2.37
N HIS A 5 -33.59 -0.98 2.70
CA HIS A 5 -32.69 -1.31 3.83
C HIS A 5 -32.08 -2.74 3.79
N LEU A 6 -32.32 -3.56 2.74
CA LEU A 6 -31.80 -4.94 2.73
C LEU A 6 -30.37 -5.13 2.18
N GLY A 7 -29.74 -4.11 1.60
CA GLY A 7 -28.40 -4.24 0.98
C GLY A 7 -27.20 -4.14 1.94
N LEU A 8 -27.40 -3.60 3.15
CA LEU A 8 -26.29 -3.31 4.08
C LEU A 8 -26.09 -4.38 5.17
N ALA A 9 -27.01 -5.36 5.28
CA ALA A 9 -27.00 -6.36 6.35
C ALA A 9 -26.22 -7.64 6.02
N LEU A 10 -25.90 -7.89 4.75
CA LEU A 10 -25.21 -9.12 4.32
C LEU A 10 -23.67 -9.04 4.38
N PHE A 11 -23.09 -7.85 4.56
CA PHE A 11 -21.64 -7.69 4.73
C PHE A 11 -21.17 -7.74 6.20
N LEU A 12 -22.08 -7.75 7.18
CA LEU A 12 -21.75 -7.68 8.61
C LEU A 12 -21.90 -9.01 9.37
N VAL A 13 -22.28 -10.11 8.71
CA VAL A 13 -22.47 -11.43 9.36
C VAL A 13 -21.29 -12.40 9.16
N ALA A 14 -20.32 -12.07 8.31
CA ALA A 14 -19.14 -12.93 8.11
C ALA A 14 -18.09 -12.88 9.27
N LEU A 15 -18.33 -12.10 10.33
CA LEU A 15 -17.38 -11.90 11.43
C LEU A 15 -17.71 -12.66 12.73
N ALA A 16 -18.71 -13.55 12.74
CA ALA A 16 -19.05 -14.35 13.91
C ALA A 16 -19.20 -15.83 13.58
N TRP A 17 -18.08 -16.53 13.31
CA TRP A 17 -18.03 -17.97 13.51
C TRP A 17 -16.63 -18.40 14.01
N PRO A 18 -16.52 -18.90 15.25
CA PRO A 18 -15.31 -19.53 15.76
C PRO A 18 -15.28 -20.97 15.24
N GLY A 19 -14.70 -21.19 14.06
CA GLY A 19 -14.65 -22.52 13.45
C GLY A 19 -14.17 -22.59 12.01
N LEU A 20 -13.47 -21.57 11.49
CA LEU A 20 -12.80 -21.69 10.20
C LEU A 20 -11.53 -22.51 10.37
N ALA A 21 -11.67 -23.79 10.03
CA ALA A 21 -10.61 -24.71 9.73
C ALA A 21 -9.53 -24.02 8.89
N ALA A 22 -8.28 -24.38 9.19
CA ALA A 22 -7.07 -23.94 8.51
C ALA A 22 -7.30 -23.80 7.00
N VAL A 23 -7.16 -22.56 6.51
CA VAL A 23 -6.89 -22.34 5.08
C VAL A 23 -5.60 -23.11 4.80
N PRO A 24 -5.59 -24.09 3.88
CA PRO A 24 -4.39 -24.86 3.59
C PRO A 24 -3.28 -23.91 3.11
N PRO A 25 -2.01 -24.17 3.47
CA PRO A 25 -0.86 -23.32 3.11
C PRO A 25 -0.64 -23.13 1.60
N ASP A 26 -1.39 -23.87 0.76
CA ASP A 26 -1.23 -23.93 -0.69
C ASP A 26 -2.37 -23.25 -1.49
N ALA A 27 -3.32 -22.57 -0.84
CA ALA A 27 -4.30 -21.78 -1.58
C ALA A 27 -3.63 -20.50 -2.10
N PRO A 28 -3.63 -20.19 -3.42
CA PRO A 28 -3.17 -18.91 -3.93
C PRO A 28 -4.13 -17.84 -3.37
N ILE A 29 -3.70 -17.19 -2.30
CA ILE A 29 -4.51 -16.19 -1.64
C ILE A 29 -4.38 -14.93 -2.46
N TRP A 30 -5.25 -14.78 -3.47
CA TRP A 30 -5.37 -13.55 -4.22
C TRP A 30 -5.41 -12.39 -3.24
N ALA A 31 -4.46 -11.49 -3.37
CA ALA A 31 -4.64 -10.17 -2.81
C ALA A 31 -5.93 -9.59 -3.42
N ASN A 32 -6.93 -9.33 -2.59
CA ASN A 32 -8.18 -8.75 -3.08
C ASN A 32 -7.96 -7.26 -3.33
N ARG A 33 -8.33 -6.81 -4.53
CA ARG A 33 -8.35 -5.41 -4.90
C ARG A 33 -9.78 -4.99 -5.13
N GLU A 34 -10.21 -3.97 -4.42
CA GLU A 34 -11.51 -3.33 -4.65
C GLU A 34 -11.25 -1.88 -5.08
N TRP A 35 -11.97 -1.44 -6.11
CA TRP A 35 -11.91 -0.06 -6.59
C TRP A 35 -13.33 0.47 -6.62
N GLU A 36 -13.53 1.60 -5.97
CA GLU A 36 -14.82 2.27 -5.87
C GLU A 36 -14.65 3.74 -6.24
N ARG A 37 -15.64 4.29 -6.95
CA ARG A 37 -15.74 5.72 -7.25
C ARG A 37 -17.15 6.16 -6.88
N ILE A 38 -17.23 7.11 -5.96
CA ILE A 38 -18.51 7.67 -5.46
C ILE A 38 -18.44 9.19 -5.48
N PRO A 39 -19.59 9.90 -5.54
CA PRO A 39 -19.60 11.34 -5.35
C PRO A 39 -18.99 11.72 -3.99
N SER A 40 -18.15 12.76 -3.97
CA SER A 40 -17.49 13.20 -2.74
C SER A 40 -18.50 13.73 -1.73
N THR A 41 -18.37 13.30 -0.48
CA THR A 41 -19.20 13.78 0.64
C THR A 41 -18.49 14.84 1.49
N VAL A 42 -17.30 15.28 1.06
CA VAL A 42 -16.49 16.28 1.78
C VAL A 42 -17.08 17.67 1.51
N GLY A 43 -17.35 18.43 2.59
CA GLY A 43 -17.90 19.78 2.46
C GLY A 43 -16.96 20.69 1.65
N GLY A 44 -17.51 21.38 0.64
CA GLY A 44 -16.74 22.22 -0.28
C GLY A 44 -16.21 21.50 -1.52
N HIS A 45 -16.42 20.18 -1.67
CA HIS A 45 -16.03 19.39 -2.85
C HIS A 45 -17.27 19.03 -3.71
N GLU A 46 -18.18 19.98 -3.90
CA GLU A 46 -19.37 19.78 -4.72
C GLU A 46 -18.99 19.53 -6.20
N GLY A 47 -19.50 18.45 -6.79
CA GLY A 47 -19.18 18.04 -8.16
C GLY A 47 -17.90 17.19 -8.30
N MET A 48 -17.23 16.87 -7.19
CA MET A 48 -16.04 16.02 -7.15
C MET A 48 -16.41 14.55 -6.87
N ASP A 49 -15.51 13.63 -7.20
CA ASP A 49 -15.62 12.21 -6.88
C ASP A 49 -14.55 11.77 -5.88
N THR A 50 -14.91 10.92 -4.93
CA THR A 50 -13.97 10.17 -4.09
C THR A 50 -13.68 8.82 -4.72
N VAL A 51 -12.42 8.56 -5.06
CA VAL A 51 -11.90 7.28 -5.53
C VAL A 51 -11.26 6.53 -4.38
N THR A 52 -11.70 5.30 -4.13
CA THR A 52 -11.14 4.40 -3.11
C THR A 52 -10.56 3.15 -3.75
N ALA A 53 -9.30 2.84 -3.44
CA ALA A 53 -8.62 1.62 -3.82
C ALA A 53 -8.26 0.83 -2.56
N LEU A 54 -8.83 -0.36 -2.39
CA LEU A 54 -8.52 -1.27 -1.30
C LEU A 54 -7.62 -2.39 -1.78
N PHE A 55 -6.69 -2.80 -0.93
CA PHE A 55 -5.82 -3.95 -1.11
C PHE A 55 -5.77 -4.73 0.20
N PHE A 56 -5.88 -6.05 0.15
CA PHE A 56 -5.73 -6.92 1.33
C PHE A 56 -4.66 -7.98 1.07
N ALA A 57 -3.66 -8.05 1.95
CA ALA A 57 -2.65 -9.11 1.96
C ALA A 57 -3.01 -10.16 3.03
N PHE A 58 -2.73 -11.43 2.72
CA PHE A 58 -2.97 -12.56 3.62
C PHE A 58 -4.39 -12.60 4.24
N PRO A 59 -5.49 -12.52 3.43
CA PRO A 59 -6.83 -12.67 3.95
C PRO A 59 -7.06 -14.06 4.60
N PRO A 60 -7.97 -14.14 5.59
CA PRO A 60 -9.02 -13.15 5.84
C PRO A 60 -8.70 -12.01 6.84
N ARG A 61 -7.50 -11.86 7.43
CA ARG A 61 -7.39 -11.02 8.66
C ARG A 61 -6.19 -10.11 8.90
N GLN A 62 -5.13 -10.03 8.09
CA GLN A 62 -3.87 -9.55 8.66
C GLN A 62 -3.36 -8.16 8.22
N GLY A 63 -3.54 -7.74 6.96
CA GLY A 63 -3.10 -6.41 6.53
C GLY A 63 -3.90 -5.86 5.37
N GLY A 64 -4.30 -4.59 5.44
CA GLY A 64 -5.00 -3.89 4.36
C GLY A 64 -4.42 -2.51 4.08
N LEU A 65 -4.49 -2.09 2.81
CA LEU A 65 -4.23 -0.73 2.36
C LEU A 65 -5.48 -0.14 1.72
N ALA A 66 -5.84 1.08 2.10
CA ALA A 66 -6.86 1.87 1.43
C ALA A 66 -6.24 3.15 0.87
N VAL A 67 -6.35 3.42 -0.43
CA VAL A 67 -6.07 4.74 -1.00
C VAL A 67 -7.39 5.45 -1.22
N ILE A 68 -7.52 6.68 -0.74
CA ILE A 68 -8.71 7.52 -0.88
C ILE A 68 -8.24 8.86 -1.47
N GLN A 69 -8.87 9.28 -2.56
CA GLN A 69 -8.54 10.50 -3.29
C GLN A 69 -9.81 11.22 -3.71
N ASP A 70 -9.88 12.53 -3.51
CA ASP A 70 -10.88 13.35 -4.19
C ASP A 70 -10.31 13.80 -5.53
N VAL A 71 -11.10 13.67 -6.59
CA VAL A 71 -10.75 14.08 -7.96
C VAL A 71 -11.85 14.95 -8.56
N ASP A 72 -11.47 15.87 -9.43
CA ASP A 72 -12.38 16.72 -10.19
C ASP A 72 -12.64 16.12 -11.58
N PRO A 73 -13.81 15.50 -11.83
CA PRO A 73 -14.13 14.92 -13.12
C PRO A 73 -14.18 15.96 -14.23
N ALA A 74 -14.55 17.21 -13.92
CA ALA A 74 -14.61 18.30 -14.90
C ALA A 74 -13.21 18.77 -15.36
N GLN A 75 -12.17 18.42 -14.60
CA GLN A 75 -10.76 18.72 -14.92
C GLN A 75 -9.96 17.45 -15.25
N GLY A 76 -10.61 16.43 -15.82
CA GLY A 76 -9.94 15.20 -16.24
C GLY A 76 -9.37 14.39 -15.06
N ASP A 77 -10.14 14.30 -13.98
CA ASP A 77 -9.77 13.63 -12.72
C ASP A 77 -8.53 14.24 -12.06
N ARG A 78 -8.36 15.55 -12.16
CA ARG A 78 -7.35 16.28 -11.39
C ARG A 78 -7.52 15.99 -9.91
N LEU A 79 -6.43 15.64 -9.22
CA LEU A 79 -6.44 15.44 -7.76
C LEU A 79 -6.84 16.74 -7.05
N VAL A 80 -7.89 16.66 -6.24
CA VAL A 80 -8.40 17.75 -5.40
C VAL A 80 -7.90 17.52 -3.98
N GLY A 81 -6.90 18.29 -3.58
CA GLY A 81 -6.17 18.04 -2.33
C GLY A 81 -5.09 16.99 -2.52
N GLY A 82 -5.07 15.94 -1.69
CA GLY A 82 -4.01 14.95 -1.73
C GLY A 82 -4.45 13.56 -1.33
N SER A 83 -3.62 12.59 -1.70
CA SER A 83 -3.91 11.17 -1.57
C SER A 83 -3.77 10.69 -0.14
N MET A 84 -4.78 9.98 0.33
CA MET A 84 -4.75 9.33 1.63
C MET A 84 -4.52 7.84 1.47
N VAL A 85 -3.41 7.32 1.97
CA VAL A 85 -3.23 5.86 2.09
C VAL A 85 -3.61 5.44 3.52
N LYS A 86 -4.09 4.24 3.80
CA LYS A 86 -4.36 3.79 5.18
C LYS A 86 -3.91 2.37 5.31
N PHE A 87 -2.99 2.12 6.23
CA PHE A 87 -2.60 0.78 6.61
C PHE A 87 -3.42 0.35 7.82
N HIS A 88 -3.95 -0.86 7.75
CA HIS A 88 -4.73 -1.49 8.82
C HIS A 88 -4.18 -2.89 9.08
N SER A 89 -3.57 -3.14 10.24
CA SER A 89 -3.32 -4.52 10.70
C SER A 89 -4.30 -4.84 11.81
N LEU A 90 -5.29 -5.70 11.52
CA LEU A 90 -6.35 -6.16 12.43
C LEU A 90 -7.26 -5.08 13.09
N ALA A 91 -6.91 -3.79 13.03
CA ALA A 91 -7.62 -2.69 13.65
C ALA A 91 -8.29 -1.77 12.60
N ARG A 92 -9.54 -1.38 12.86
CA ARG A 92 -10.32 -0.43 12.02
C ARG A 92 -9.67 0.98 11.94
N TRP A 93 -8.57 1.23 12.65
CA TRP A 93 -7.89 2.52 12.78
C TRP A 93 -6.38 2.27 12.91
N GLY A 94 -5.64 2.28 11.81
CA GLY A 94 -4.19 2.05 11.81
C GLY A 94 -3.39 3.33 11.51
N TRP A 95 -2.18 3.15 11.00
CA TRP A 95 -1.45 4.25 10.38
C TRP A 95 -2.25 4.74 9.20
N ASN A 96 -2.89 5.89 9.37
CA ASN A 96 -3.43 6.57 8.23
C ASN A 96 -2.29 7.39 7.64
N ALA A 97 -1.98 7.09 6.40
CA ALA A 97 -1.64 8.10 5.44
C ALA A 97 -2.73 9.15 5.17
N TYR A 98 -3.52 9.54 6.18
CA TYR A 98 -4.33 10.76 6.24
C TYR A 98 -3.38 11.93 6.01
N GLY A 99 -3.35 12.46 4.79
CA GLY A 99 -2.43 13.54 4.42
C GLY A 99 -0.94 13.17 4.31
N ASN A 100 -0.55 11.89 4.25
CA ASN A 100 0.88 11.54 4.28
C ASN A 100 1.56 11.60 2.89
N LEU A 101 0.88 11.18 1.82
CA LEU A 101 1.37 11.48 0.46
C LEU A 101 0.96 12.87 -0.03
N HIS A 102 -0.10 13.47 0.55
CA HIS A 102 -0.42 14.89 0.36
C HIS A 102 0.77 15.82 0.69
N ASN A 103 1.70 15.37 1.56
CA ASN A 103 2.87 16.12 1.99
C ASN A 103 4.20 15.51 1.52
N ALA A 104 4.16 14.58 0.56
CA ALA A 104 5.37 14.21 -0.16
C ALA A 104 5.79 15.44 -0.98
N GLU A 105 6.82 16.14 -0.50
CA GLU A 105 7.37 17.28 -1.23
C GLU A 105 8.42 16.73 -2.18
N VAL A 106 8.07 16.65 -3.47
CA VAL A 106 9.02 16.32 -4.53
C VAL A 106 9.40 17.59 -5.25
N VAL A 107 10.70 17.75 -5.49
CA VAL A 107 11.26 18.93 -6.16
C VAL A 107 12.06 18.47 -7.37
N LEU A 108 11.84 19.12 -8.49
CA LEU A 108 12.73 19.08 -9.64
C LEU A 108 13.90 20.02 -9.36
N THR A 109 15.09 19.45 -9.15
CA THR A 109 16.30 20.23 -8.89
C THR A 109 16.74 20.98 -10.15
N GLY A 110 17.11 22.25 -9.99
CA GLY A 110 17.51 23.16 -11.06
C GLY A 110 17.64 24.57 -10.51
N ASP A 111 17.85 25.55 -11.39
CA ASP A 111 17.86 26.97 -11.06
C ASP A 111 16.85 27.74 -11.95
N PRO A 112 15.68 28.14 -11.43
CA PRO A 112 15.17 27.90 -10.07
C PRO A 112 14.65 26.45 -9.89
N PRO A 113 14.63 25.91 -8.66
CA PRO A 113 14.00 24.63 -8.36
C PRO A 113 12.47 24.74 -8.49
N ALA A 114 11.82 23.68 -8.99
CA ALA A 114 10.38 23.65 -9.18
C ALA A 114 9.73 22.55 -8.34
N LYS A 115 8.63 22.88 -7.65
CA LYS A 115 7.85 21.89 -6.89
C LYS A 115 7.04 21.02 -7.86
N ALA A 116 7.13 19.70 -7.71
CA ALA A 116 6.26 18.77 -8.42
C ALA A 116 4.96 18.56 -7.63
N MET A 117 3.84 18.59 -8.35
CA MET A 117 2.50 18.29 -7.83
C MET A 117 2.15 16.84 -8.13
N LEU A 118 1.47 16.20 -7.20
CA LEU A 118 0.90 14.87 -7.39
C LEU A 118 -0.39 14.96 -8.22
N GLY A 119 -0.52 14.12 -9.25
CA GLY A 119 -1.80 13.86 -9.89
C GLY A 119 -2.58 12.71 -9.23
N ALA A 120 -3.70 12.29 -9.83
CA ALA A 120 -4.51 11.17 -9.35
C ALA A 120 -3.75 9.84 -9.41
N LEU A 121 -4.14 8.86 -8.59
CA LEU A 121 -3.53 7.52 -8.60
C LEU A 121 -3.79 6.90 -9.98
N ARG A 122 -2.71 6.63 -10.72
CA ARG A 122 -2.80 6.07 -12.06
C ARG A 122 -2.90 4.55 -12.02
N GLU A 123 -2.07 3.92 -11.20
CA GLU A 123 -1.90 2.47 -11.18
C GLU A 123 -1.79 1.95 -9.73
N LEU A 124 -2.36 0.76 -9.52
CA LEU A 124 -2.16 -0.08 -8.35
C LEU A 124 -1.74 -1.46 -8.84
N ASN A 125 -0.43 -1.69 -8.85
CA ASN A 125 0.15 -2.94 -9.32
C ASN A 125 0.37 -3.84 -8.12
N VAL A 126 -0.27 -5.01 -8.13
CA VAL A 126 -0.20 -5.98 -7.04
C VAL A 126 0.55 -7.20 -7.53
N LEU A 127 1.66 -7.52 -6.88
CA LEU A 127 2.57 -8.61 -7.23
C LEU A 127 2.72 -9.54 -6.02
N GLU A 128 2.45 -10.83 -6.22
CA GLU A 128 2.57 -11.87 -5.20
C GLU A 128 3.98 -12.48 -5.27
N SER A 129 4.96 -11.64 -4.92
CA SER A 129 6.36 -11.97 -5.10
C SER A 129 6.90 -12.86 -3.98
N GLN A 130 7.59 -13.96 -4.34
CA GLN A 130 8.43 -14.76 -3.40
C GLN A 130 7.70 -15.50 -2.27
N GLY A 131 6.48 -16.02 -2.51
CA GLY A 131 5.82 -16.98 -1.60
C GLY A 131 5.25 -16.31 -0.36
N ASP A 132 6.11 -15.89 0.57
CA ASP A 132 5.74 -15.33 1.88
C ASP A 132 5.61 -13.80 1.85
N ARG A 133 5.66 -13.17 0.66
CA ARG A 133 5.59 -11.72 0.51
C ARG A 133 4.54 -11.30 -0.52
N VAL A 134 3.90 -10.16 -0.26
CA VAL A 134 3.03 -9.50 -1.24
C VAL A 134 3.52 -8.06 -1.41
N MET A 135 3.70 -7.65 -2.66
CA MET A 135 4.08 -6.30 -3.03
C MET A 135 2.91 -5.54 -3.64
N ALA A 136 2.77 -4.27 -3.29
CA ALA A 136 1.80 -3.37 -3.90
C ALA A 136 2.46 -2.03 -4.23
N ASP A 137 2.45 -1.66 -5.51
CA ASP A 137 2.95 -0.38 -5.99
C ASP A 137 1.79 0.57 -6.22
N PHE A 138 1.82 1.69 -5.52
CA PHE A 138 0.93 2.82 -5.75
C PHE A 138 1.67 3.88 -6.54
N VAL A 139 1.16 4.22 -7.72
CA VAL A 139 1.86 5.05 -8.71
C VAL A 139 1.08 6.33 -8.98
N TRP A 140 1.69 7.46 -8.65
CA TRP A 140 1.15 8.80 -8.92
C TRP A 140 2.02 9.51 -9.95
N PRO A 141 1.42 10.20 -10.95
CA PRO A 141 2.17 11.08 -11.82
C PRO A 141 2.64 12.32 -11.06
N LEU A 142 3.85 12.77 -11.37
CA LEU A 142 4.43 14.02 -10.89
C LEU A 142 4.38 15.06 -12.01
N LEU A 143 3.69 16.16 -11.73
CA LEU A 143 3.46 17.26 -12.66
C LEU A 143 4.26 18.50 -12.22
N VAL A 144 5.02 19.11 -13.13
CA VAL A 144 5.62 20.43 -12.93
C VAL A 144 4.99 21.35 -13.95
N GLU A 145 4.36 22.43 -13.49
CA GLU A 145 3.61 23.36 -14.37
C GLU A 145 2.63 22.59 -15.28
N GLU A 146 1.90 21.62 -14.70
CA GLU A 146 0.93 20.75 -15.40
C GLU A 146 1.53 19.74 -16.40
N HIS A 147 2.85 19.74 -16.60
CA HIS A 147 3.51 18.80 -17.49
C HIS A 147 4.03 17.57 -16.72
N PRO A 148 3.78 16.33 -17.18
CA PRO A 148 4.36 15.13 -16.58
C PRO A 148 5.89 15.15 -16.62
N ARG A 149 6.53 14.94 -15.46
CA ARG A 149 7.99 14.88 -15.32
C ARG A 149 8.50 13.54 -14.81
N GLY A 150 7.62 12.74 -14.23
CA GLY A 150 7.99 11.45 -13.66
C GLY A 150 6.84 10.89 -12.82
N LEU A 151 7.19 9.95 -11.95
CA LEU A 151 6.26 9.24 -11.09
C LEU A 151 6.76 9.28 -9.65
N LEU A 152 5.83 9.42 -8.69
CA LEU A 152 6.08 9.05 -7.31
C LEU A 152 5.48 7.67 -7.10
N VAL A 153 6.31 6.74 -6.63
CA VAL A 153 5.90 5.37 -6.36
C VAL A 153 6.06 5.10 -4.88
N MET A 154 5.01 4.55 -4.27
CA MET A 154 5.12 3.93 -2.94
C MET A 154 4.97 2.43 -3.12
N ARG A 155 6.08 1.71 -2.97
CA ARG A 155 6.12 0.26 -2.97
C ARG A 155 5.95 -0.25 -1.55
N CYS A 156 4.86 -0.96 -1.31
CA CYS A 156 4.52 -1.61 -0.05
C CYS A 156 4.85 -3.10 -0.12
N VAL A 157 5.41 -3.64 0.95
CA VAL A 157 5.73 -5.06 1.10
C VAL A 157 5.11 -5.57 2.40
N PHE A 158 4.30 -6.60 2.27
CA PHE A 158 3.76 -7.41 3.36
C PHE A 158 4.53 -8.70 3.45
N ARG A 159 4.77 -9.18 4.68
CA ARG A 159 5.49 -10.43 4.94
C ARG A 159 4.62 -11.33 5.81
N ALA A 160 4.51 -12.61 5.47
CA ALA A 160 3.63 -13.55 6.16
C ALA A 160 4.06 -13.79 7.62
N GLU A 161 5.36 -13.72 7.90
CA GLU A 161 5.94 -13.90 9.22
C GLU A 161 5.84 -12.65 10.13
N GLU A 162 5.57 -11.48 9.56
CA GLU A 162 5.37 -10.22 10.30
C GLU A 162 4.12 -9.47 9.79
N PRO A 163 2.93 -10.08 9.93
CA PRO A 163 1.70 -9.55 9.33
C PRO A 163 1.27 -8.18 9.88
N SER A 164 1.72 -7.81 11.08
CA SER A 164 1.43 -6.52 11.70
C SER A 164 2.33 -5.38 11.24
N TRP A 165 3.34 -5.66 10.39
CA TRP A 165 4.28 -4.67 9.89
C TRP A 165 4.12 -4.46 8.39
N LEU A 166 3.99 -3.20 8.00
CA LEU A 166 4.12 -2.76 6.63
C LEU A 166 5.54 -2.22 6.40
N TYR A 167 6.24 -2.79 5.43
CA TYR A 167 7.49 -2.24 4.92
C TYR A 167 7.18 -1.43 3.67
N ALA A 168 7.77 -0.24 3.53
CA ALA A 168 7.55 0.59 2.36
C ALA A 168 8.83 1.29 1.88
N ARG A 169 8.89 1.50 0.57
CA ARG A 169 9.87 2.36 -0.09
C ARG A 169 9.11 3.34 -0.96
N THR A 170 9.28 4.62 -0.67
CA THR A 170 8.82 5.71 -1.53
C THR A 170 9.98 6.15 -2.41
N PHE A 171 9.80 6.17 -3.73
CA PHE A 171 10.83 6.57 -4.69
C PHE A 171 10.25 7.35 -5.87
N VAL A 172 11.12 8.08 -6.57
CA VAL A 172 10.76 8.81 -7.80
C VAL A 172 11.38 8.17 -9.03
N ALA A 173 10.56 8.00 -10.08
CA ALA A 173 10.97 7.52 -11.39
C ALA A 173 10.78 8.62 -12.46
N GLY A 174 11.43 8.49 -13.61
CA GLY A 174 11.45 9.52 -14.67
C GLY A 174 12.61 10.50 -14.53
N ASP A 175 12.34 11.80 -14.67
CA ASP A 175 13.38 12.85 -14.72
C ASP A 175 14.42 12.69 -13.58
N PRO A 176 15.72 12.54 -13.91
CA PRO A 176 16.76 12.25 -12.93
C PRO A 176 16.97 13.38 -11.91
N ARG A 177 16.42 14.57 -12.17
CA ARG A 177 16.47 15.74 -11.27
C ARG A 177 15.35 15.73 -10.23
N LEU A 178 14.39 14.82 -10.31
CA LEU A 178 13.36 14.69 -9.28
C LEU A 178 13.99 14.12 -8.00
N THR A 179 13.75 14.79 -6.88
CA THR A 179 14.25 14.42 -5.55
C THR A 179 13.14 14.56 -4.51
N ILE A 180 13.17 13.70 -3.49
CA ILE A 180 12.23 13.73 -2.36
C ILE A 180 12.81 14.65 -1.29
N ARG A 181 12.10 15.74 -1.01
CA ARG A 181 12.49 16.73 0.01
C ARG A 181 11.90 16.44 1.38
N SER A 182 10.66 15.94 1.43
CA SER A 182 10.07 15.49 2.68
C SER A 182 8.97 14.47 2.45
N LEU A 183 8.75 13.60 3.42
CA LEU A 183 7.61 12.70 3.50
C LEU A 183 7.03 12.79 4.92
N SER A 184 5.73 13.02 5.04
CA SER A 184 5.06 13.03 6.35
C SER A 184 4.42 11.68 6.61
N LEU A 185 4.56 11.16 7.83
CA LEU A 185 3.87 9.97 8.32
C LEU A 185 3.01 10.36 9.52
N SER A 186 1.78 9.87 9.59
CA SER A 186 0.79 10.22 10.61
C SER A 186 0.10 8.96 11.11
N SER A 187 -0.22 8.95 12.39
CA SER A 187 -0.89 7.83 13.03
C SER A 187 -2.07 8.33 13.87
N PHE A 188 -3.17 7.58 13.84
CA PHE A 188 -4.29 7.82 14.77
C PHE A 188 -4.09 7.15 16.13
N GLY A 189 -3.11 6.25 16.25
CA GLY A 189 -2.75 5.50 17.46
C GLY A 189 -2.12 6.38 18.56
N GLY A 190 -2.63 7.58 18.78
CA GLY A 190 -2.07 8.56 19.71
C GLY A 190 -2.90 9.83 19.84
N SER A 191 -3.76 10.12 18.86
CA SER A 191 -4.59 11.33 18.85
C SER A 191 -5.42 11.47 20.13
N THR A 192 -5.09 12.46 20.97
CA THR A 192 -5.75 12.71 22.26
C THR A 192 -7.13 13.35 22.13
N SER A 193 -7.55 13.74 20.92
CA SER A 193 -8.83 14.42 20.65
C SER A 193 -10.07 13.64 21.11
N LEU A 194 -9.94 12.34 21.33
CA LEU A 194 -11.04 11.43 21.69
C LEU A 194 -11.05 11.02 23.17
N ALA A 195 -10.10 11.49 23.99
CA ALA A 195 -9.95 11.06 25.39
C ALA A 195 -9.56 12.22 26.32
N PRO A 196 -10.52 12.83 27.06
CA PRO A 196 -10.22 13.85 28.06
C PRO A 196 -9.22 13.35 29.12
N GLY A 197 -8.16 14.13 29.37
CA GLY A 197 -7.11 13.79 30.33
C GLY A 197 -6.00 12.87 29.80
N ALA A 198 -6.13 12.35 28.57
CA ALA A 198 -5.05 11.59 27.94
C ALA A 198 -3.89 12.50 27.53
N GLN A 199 -2.66 12.02 27.74
CA GLN A 199 -1.44 12.66 27.25
C GLN A 199 -0.83 11.82 26.12
N GLN A 200 -0.30 12.46 25.09
CA GLN A 200 0.46 11.72 24.07
C GLN A 200 1.77 11.22 24.67
N GLY A 201 2.05 9.93 24.56
CA GLY A 201 3.35 9.34 24.84
C GLY A 201 4.16 9.14 23.56
N VAL A 202 5.47 9.34 23.64
CA VAL A 202 6.45 9.08 22.56
C VAL A 202 7.64 8.31 23.14
N PHE A 203 8.07 7.28 22.43
CA PHE A 203 9.09 6.34 22.88
C PHE A 203 10.11 6.11 21.76
N GLY A 204 11.39 6.18 22.11
CA GLY A 204 12.54 5.85 21.27
C GLY A 204 13.16 4.51 21.67
N LEU A 205 14.45 4.33 21.38
CA LEU A 205 15.20 3.12 21.73
C LEU A 205 15.50 2.98 23.21
N SER A 206 16.03 4.01 23.86
CA SER A 206 16.31 3.97 25.31
C SER A 206 15.39 4.86 26.13
N GLU A 207 14.68 5.78 25.49
CA GLU A 207 13.88 6.80 26.17
C GLU A 207 12.39 6.65 25.87
N GLY A 208 11.55 7.23 26.73
CA GLY A 208 10.12 7.29 26.51
C GLY A 208 9.36 7.96 27.63
N GLY A 209 8.24 8.59 27.29
CA GLY A 209 7.41 9.31 28.24
C GLY A 209 6.46 10.28 27.54
N PRO A 210 6.08 11.39 28.22
CA PRO A 210 5.34 12.48 27.60
C PRO A 210 5.96 12.92 26.27
N ALA A 211 5.11 13.18 25.27
CA ALA A 211 5.56 13.61 23.96
C ALA A 211 6.44 14.87 24.05
N PRO A 212 7.56 14.92 23.32
CA PRO A 212 8.39 16.11 23.27
C PRO A 212 7.65 17.26 22.59
N ALA A 213 8.24 18.46 22.64
CA ALA A 213 7.82 19.56 21.78
C ALA A 213 7.92 19.16 20.30
N ARG A 214 7.09 19.76 19.46
CA ARG A 214 7.18 19.58 18.01
C ARG A 214 8.54 20.07 17.52
N GLY A 215 9.14 19.34 16.59
CA GLY A 215 10.47 19.64 16.06
C GLY A 215 11.35 18.40 15.92
N PRO A 216 12.66 18.60 15.71
CA PRO A 216 13.59 17.52 15.43
C PRO A 216 13.69 16.50 16.56
N LEU A 217 13.77 15.23 16.18
CA LEU A 217 14.06 14.09 17.04
C LEU A 217 15.48 13.60 16.75
N ALA A 218 16.19 13.21 17.80
CA ALA A 218 17.53 12.65 17.68
C ALA A 218 17.48 11.30 16.95
N LEU A 219 18.09 11.22 15.76
CA LEU A 219 17.98 10.04 14.88
C LEU A 219 18.59 8.78 15.50
N ASP A 220 19.61 8.91 16.33
CA ASP A 220 20.23 7.81 17.08
C ASP A 220 19.29 7.17 18.11
N GLN A 221 18.28 7.92 18.57
CA GLN A 221 17.26 7.47 19.52
C GLN A 221 15.93 7.11 18.89
N TYR A 222 15.50 7.86 17.87
CA TYR A 222 14.15 7.80 17.34
C TYR A 222 14.03 7.15 15.96
N TRP A 223 15.10 6.51 15.47
CA TRP A 223 14.98 5.64 14.30
C TRP A 223 14.04 4.45 14.56
N PHE A 224 13.88 4.05 15.83
CA PHE A 224 12.67 3.40 16.31
C PHE A 224 11.81 4.47 16.99
N PHE A 225 10.56 4.60 16.55
CA PHE A 225 9.60 5.52 17.13
C PHE A 225 8.36 4.72 17.52
N ALA A 226 7.82 4.96 18.71
CA ALA A 226 6.49 4.52 19.06
C ALA A 226 5.69 5.65 19.71
N ALA A 227 4.40 5.69 19.42
CA ALA A 227 3.45 6.64 19.97
C ALA A 227 2.20 5.91 20.43
N HIS A 228 1.73 6.25 21.63
CA HIS A 228 0.45 5.78 22.19
C HIS A 228 -0.11 6.82 23.18
N GLN A 229 -1.34 6.63 23.63
CA GLN A 229 -1.92 7.48 24.67
C GLN A 229 -1.54 7.01 26.08
N LEU A 230 -1.02 7.93 26.88
CA LEU A 230 -0.83 7.80 28.32
C LEU A 230 -2.10 8.24 29.04
N ASN A 231 -2.40 7.61 30.18
CA ASN A 231 -3.52 7.96 31.07
C ASN A 231 -4.91 7.91 30.40
N ALA A 232 -5.07 7.09 29.34
CA ALA A 232 -6.34 6.88 28.68
C ALA A 232 -7.07 5.63 29.24
N ALA A 233 -8.40 5.63 29.15
CA ALA A 233 -9.20 4.45 29.51
C ALA A 233 -8.75 3.21 28.71
N ALA A 234 -8.78 2.03 29.32
CA ALA A 234 -8.13 0.81 28.80
C ALA A 234 -8.41 0.50 27.31
N ALA A 235 -9.63 0.73 26.82
CA ALA A 235 -10.01 0.46 25.42
C ALA A 235 -9.36 1.40 24.39
N ILE A 236 -8.91 2.59 24.82
CA ILE A 236 -8.21 3.60 23.99
C ILE A 236 -6.71 3.59 24.33
N GLY A 237 -6.36 3.38 25.60
CA GLY A 237 -4.99 3.32 26.09
C GLY A 237 -4.20 2.13 25.56
N SER A 238 -4.84 1.02 25.20
CA SER A 238 -4.17 -0.15 24.58
C SER A 238 -3.75 0.05 23.12
N ARG A 239 -3.89 1.27 22.58
CA ARG A 239 -3.70 1.54 21.16
C ARG A 239 -2.47 2.37 20.93
N GLY A 240 -1.70 1.98 19.92
CA GLY A 240 -0.57 2.76 19.51
C GLY A 240 -0.08 2.45 18.11
N SER A 241 1.07 3.05 17.81
CA SER A 241 1.73 2.96 16.53
C SER A 241 3.23 2.97 16.71
N ALA A 242 3.94 2.29 15.83
CA ALA A 242 5.39 2.34 15.76
C ALA A 242 5.90 2.45 14.33
N GLY A 243 7.09 3.04 14.21
CA GLY A 243 7.83 3.24 12.98
C GLY A 243 9.29 2.85 13.16
N ILE A 244 9.88 2.31 12.09
CA ILE A 244 11.30 2.02 11.98
C ILE A 244 11.83 2.73 10.74
N PHE A 245 12.93 3.45 10.91
CA PHE A 245 13.53 4.30 9.89
C PHE A 245 15.01 3.94 9.69
N LEU A 246 15.55 4.32 8.53
CA LEU A 246 16.97 4.18 8.20
C LEU A 246 17.68 5.54 8.43
N PRO A 247 18.47 5.72 9.50
CA PRO A 247 19.20 6.95 9.74
C PRO A 247 20.07 7.38 8.57
N SER A 248 20.66 6.42 7.84
CA SER A 248 21.50 6.69 6.67
C SER A 248 20.76 7.34 5.51
N GLN A 249 19.43 7.26 5.46
CA GLN A 249 18.60 7.87 4.43
C GLN A 249 18.01 9.24 4.86
N LEU A 250 18.09 9.59 6.14
CA LEU A 250 17.44 10.77 6.70
C LEU A 250 18.46 11.83 7.12
N GLN A 251 18.22 13.06 6.71
CA GLN A 251 18.87 14.23 7.29
C GLN A 251 18.24 14.59 8.64
N GLU A 252 16.91 14.49 8.73
CA GLU A 252 16.16 14.84 9.93
C GLU A 252 14.89 13.98 10.05
N LEU A 253 14.55 13.60 11.27
CA LEU A 253 13.23 13.10 11.64
C LEU A 253 12.60 14.12 12.58
N SER A 254 11.41 14.63 12.25
CA SER A 254 10.75 15.72 12.99
C SER A 254 9.39 15.28 13.53
N TYR A 255 9.14 15.48 14.82
CA TYR A 255 7.83 15.24 15.45
C TYR A 255 6.85 16.37 15.15
N LEU A 256 5.69 16.04 14.59
CA LEU A 256 4.64 16.99 14.20
C LEU A 256 3.47 17.06 15.20
N GLY A 257 3.40 16.14 16.17
CA GLY A 257 2.27 16.03 17.10
C GLY A 257 1.34 14.85 16.80
N GLY A 258 0.64 14.33 17.82
CA GLY A 258 -0.44 13.35 17.66
C GLY A 258 -0.02 12.08 16.92
N GLY A 259 1.19 11.56 17.17
CA GLY A 259 1.73 10.39 16.48
C GLY A 259 2.27 10.66 15.06
N SER A 260 2.39 11.93 14.66
CA SER A 260 2.85 12.32 13.32
C SER A 260 4.33 12.72 13.29
N LEU A 261 4.99 12.41 12.19
CA LEU A 261 6.40 12.57 11.89
C LEU A 261 6.59 13.18 10.51
N ARG A 262 7.69 13.92 10.33
CA ARG A 262 8.23 14.32 9.03
C ARG A 262 9.59 13.67 8.86
N LEU A 263 9.75 12.92 7.79
CA LEU A 263 11.00 12.36 7.32
C LEU A 263 11.57 13.36 6.32
N THR A 264 12.73 13.93 6.63
CA THR A 264 13.50 14.78 5.72
C THR A 264 14.67 13.95 5.22
N PRO A 265 14.66 13.50 3.95
CA PRO A 265 15.71 12.67 3.40
C PRO A 265 17.04 13.42 3.28
N THR A 266 18.12 12.67 3.07
CA THR A 266 19.41 13.28 2.69
C THR A 266 19.28 14.09 1.39
N PRO A 267 20.03 15.20 1.22
CA PRO A 267 19.94 16.02 0.00
C PRO A 267 20.18 15.20 -1.26
N GLY A 268 19.27 15.33 -2.24
CA GLY A 268 19.34 14.58 -3.50
C GLY A 268 18.75 13.17 -3.43
N ALA A 269 18.18 12.76 -2.29
CA ALA A 269 17.54 11.46 -2.17
C ALA A 269 16.41 11.31 -3.20
N ARG A 270 16.44 10.19 -3.93
CA ARG A 270 15.37 9.78 -4.85
C ARG A 270 14.51 8.66 -4.26
N GLU A 271 14.87 8.15 -3.09
CA GLU A 271 14.13 7.12 -2.37
C GLU A 271 14.25 7.28 -0.86
N VAL A 272 13.24 6.79 -0.14
CA VAL A 272 13.17 6.73 1.32
C VAL A 272 12.45 5.44 1.71
N SER A 273 13.04 4.66 2.61
CA SER A 273 12.48 3.43 3.13
C SER A 273 12.10 3.57 4.60
N TRP A 274 10.97 2.98 4.96
CA TRP A 274 10.43 2.99 6.32
C TRP A 274 9.57 1.74 6.55
N ALA A 275 9.39 1.38 7.82
CA ALA A 275 8.44 0.34 8.21
C ALA A 275 7.52 0.88 9.31
N ILE A 276 6.25 0.51 9.28
CA ILE A 276 5.26 0.96 10.27
C ILE A 276 4.39 -0.20 10.75
N SER A 277 3.86 -0.06 11.96
CA SER A 277 2.95 -1.02 12.57
C SER A 277 1.96 -0.30 13.50
N ASP A 278 0.72 -0.74 13.53
CA ASP A 278 -0.27 -0.42 14.55
C ASP A 278 -0.38 -1.56 15.57
N PHE A 279 -0.76 -1.22 16.82
CA PHE A 279 -0.95 -2.21 17.87
C PHE A 279 -2.17 -1.92 18.75
N HIS A 280 -2.78 -2.99 19.27
CA HIS A 280 -4.00 -2.96 20.06
C HIS A 280 -3.92 -3.97 21.25
N GLU A 281 -2.94 -3.78 22.12
CA GLU A 281 -2.66 -4.62 23.29
C GLU A 281 -1.94 -3.80 24.37
N SER A 282 -1.39 -4.42 25.44
CA SER A 282 -0.68 -3.67 26.49
C SER A 282 0.49 -2.88 25.88
N PRO A 283 0.45 -1.53 25.88
CA PRO A 283 1.42 -0.71 25.17
C PRO A 283 2.84 -0.93 25.68
N GLU A 284 3.04 -1.08 26.98
CA GLU A 284 4.36 -1.23 27.58
C GLU A 284 5.02 -2.53 27.14
N ALA A 285 4.29 -3.66 27.18
CA ALA A 285 4.80 -4.95 26.77
C ALA A 285 5.06 -4.99 25.26
N TRP A 286 4.14 -4.44 24.46
CA TRP A 286 4.30 -4.39 23.02
C TRP A 286 5.47 -3.51 22.59
N ILE A 287 5.60 -2.29 23.15
CA ILE A 287 6.69 -1.36 22.84
C ILE A 287 8.02 -2.00 23.23
N ALA A 288 8.11 -2.66 24.39
CA ALA A 288 9.32 -3.35 24.81
C ALA A 288 9.72 -4.46 23.81
N ALA A 289 8.77 -5.28 23.36
CA ALA A 289 9.02 -6.34 22.37
C ALA A 289 9.39 -5.76 20.99
N ALA A 290 8.67 -4.74 20.52
CA ALA A 290 8.94 -4.08 19.25
C ALA A 290 10.32 -3.42 19.23
N ARG A 291 10.68 -2.75 20.33
CA ARG A 291 12.01 -2.15 20.56
C ARG A 291 13.11 -3.20 20.57
N ALA A 292 12.93 -4.33 21.27
CA ALA A 292 13.92 -5.40 21.32
C ALA A 292 14.22 -5.99 19.93
N ALA A 293 13.22 -6.05 19.05
CA ALA A 293 13.36 -6.54 17.68
C ALA A 293 13.61 -5.43 16.63
N SER A 294 13.78 -4.18 17.05
CA SER A 294 13.91 -3.03 16.14
C SER A 294 15.18 -3.07 15.28
N ALA A 295 16.31 -3.51 15.84
CA ALA A 295 17.59 -3.59 15.11
C ALA A 295 17.55 -4.60 13.96
N GLU A 296 16.97 -5.78 14.20
CA GLU A 296 16.78 -6.80 13.18
C GLU A 296 15.80 -6.32 12.09
N ARG A 297 14.73 -5.62 12.46
CA ARG A 297 13.81 -5.00 11.49
C ARG A 297 14.45 -3.88 10.68
N GLN A 298 15.29 -3.06 11.30
CA GLN A 298 16.03 -2.01 10.60
C GLN A 298 17.00 -2.62 9.58
N LYS A 299 17.76 -3.66 9.97
CA LYS A 299 18.62 -4.42 9.07
C LYS A 299 17.81 -4.98 7.90
N ARG A 300 16.68 -5.63 8.19
CA ARG A 300 15.76 -6.17 7.18
C ARG A 300 15.22 -5.10 6.24
N LEU A 301 14.87 -3.91 6.74
CA LEU A 301 14.41 -2.79 5.93
C LEU A 301 15.52 -2.30 4.97
N ALA A 302 16.76 -2.25 5.44
CA ALA A 302 17.92 -1.85 4.64
C ALA A 302 18.28 -2.88 3.55
N GLU A 303 18.18 -4.18 3.88
CA GLU A 303 18.56 -5.30 3.00
C GLU A 303 17.37 -5.86 2.19
N MET A 304 16.20 -5.23 2.26
CA MET A 304 14.99 -5.75 1.65
C MET A 304 15.14 -5.88 0.13
N ALA A 305 14.79 -7.05 -0.41
CA ALA A 305 14.66 -7.23 -1.85
C ALA A 305 13.41 -6.48 -2.34
N TRP A 306 13.61 -5.27 -2.85
CA TRP A 306 12.53 -4.39 -3.31
C TRP A 306 12.02 -4.74 -4.71
N ARG A 307 12.80 -5.47 -5.51
CA ARG A 307 12.38 -5.94 -6.84
C ARG A 307 11.45 -7.16 -6.72
N PRO A 308 10.34 -7.22 -7.48
CA PRO A 308 9.53 -8.43 -7.55
C PRO A 308 10.29 -9.58 -8.23
N ASP A 309 10.02 -10.80 -7.80
CA ASP A 309 10.47 -12.04 -8.44
C ASP A 309 9.62 -12.34 -9.66
N MET A 310 10.10 -11.84 -10.79
CA MET A 310 9.39 -11.91 -12.08
C MET A 310 9.16 -13.34 -12.56
N ALA A 311 10.12 -14.23 -12.32
CA ALA A 311 10.01 -15.62 -12.74
C ALA A 311 8.91 -16.33 -11.95
N ARG A 312 8.83 -16.07 -10.64
CA ARG A 312 7.76 -16.61 -9.82
C ARG A 312 6.39 -16.06 -10.20
N GLU A 313 6.28 -14.77 -10.50
CA GLU A 313 5.02 -14.19 -10.98
C GLU A 313 4.50 -14.87 -12.24
N LEU A 314 5.38 -15.12 -13.21
CA LEU A 314 5.01 -15.83 -14.42
C LEU A 314 4.59 -17.28 -14.12
N GLN A 315 5.29 -17.97 -13.20
CA GLN A 315 4.90 -19.31 -12.76
C GLN A 315 3.52 -19.34 -12.11
N LEU A 316 3.17 -18.34 -11.29
CA LEU A 316 1.85 -18.23 -10.66
C LEU A 316 0.76 -18.01 -11.71
N LEU A 317 0.99 -17.10 -12.67
CA LEU A 317 0.08 -16.89 -13.80
C LEU A 317 -0.16 -18.18 -14.60
N ASP A 318 0.92 -18.91 -14.92
CA ASP A 318 0.83 -20.17 -15.65
C ASP A 318 0.10 -21.25 -14.83
N ALA A 319 0.35 -21.32 -13.53
CA ALA A 319 -0.30 -22.27 -12.62
C ALA A 319 -1.82 -22.01 -12.52
N ASP A 320 -2.22 -20.74 -12.42
CA ASP A 320 -3.63 -20.33 -12.35
C ASP A 320 -4.36 -20.54 -13.68
N ALA A 321 -3.66 -20.39 -14.80
CA ALA A 321 -4.24 -20.60 -16.12
C ALA A 321 -4.41 -22.10 -16.47
N LYS A 322 -3.53 -22.93 -15.92
CA LYS A 322 -3.42 -24.38 -16.22
C LYS A 322 -4.75 -25.15 -16.15
N PRO A 323 -5.63 -24.98 -15.15
CA PRO A 323 -6.82 -25.81 -14.99
C PRO A 323 -7.78 -25.70 -16.17
N PHE A 324 -8.01 -24.48 -16.70
CA PHE A 324 -8.91 -24.31 -17.83
C PHE A 324 -8.21 -24.52 -19.16
N LEU A 325 -6.93 -24.12 -19.30
CA LEU A 325 -6.21 -24.29 -20.57
C LEU A 325 -6.10 -25.76 -20.96
N ARG A 326 -5.88 -26.68 -20.01
CA ARG A 326 -5.69 -28.11 -20.29
C ARG A 326 -6.85 -28.76 -21.03
N SER A 327 -8.07 -28.31 -20.76
CA SER A 327 -9.29 -28.90 -21.30
C SER A 327 -9.72 -28.27 -22.63
N LEU A 328 -9.14 -27.12 -22.99
CA LEU A 328 -9.43 -26.41 -24.24
C LEU A 328 -8.59 -26.97 -25.40
N GLU A 329 -9.15 -26.92 -26.61
CA GLU A 329 -8.42 -27.26 -27.83
C GLU A 329 -7.27 -26.27 -28.09
N ALA A 330 -6.27 -26.70 -28.88
CA ALA A 330 -5.11 -25.88 -29.20
C ALA A 330 -5.46 -24.57 -29.93
N GLN A 331 -6.54 -24.57 -30.71
CA GLN A 331 -7.02 -23.42 -31.49
C GLN A 331 -8.13 -22.64 -30.79
N SER A 332 -8.45 -22.97 -29.54
CA SER A 332 -9.44 -22.24 -28.73
C SER A 332 -9.15 -20.73 -28.76
N PRO A 333 -10.17 -19.89 -29.00
CA PRO A 333 -10.04 -18.43 -28.88
C PRO A 333 -9.54 -18.03 -27.49
N THR A 334 -10.06 -18.65 -26.43
CA THR A 334 -9.62 -18.43 -25.05
C THR A 334 -8.13 -18.75 -24.85
N ARG A 335 -7.66 -19.90 -25.38
CA ARG A 335 -6.24 -20.27 -25.29
C ARG A 335 -5.35 -19.28 -26.04
N THR A 336 -5.77 -18.84 -27.23
CA THR A 336 -5.02 -17.85 -28.04
C THR A 336 -4.94 -16.50 -27.35
N ALA A 337 -6.06 -16.03 -26.77
CA ALA A 337 -6.09 -14.79 -25.99
C ALA A 337 -5.15 -14.85 -24.79
N TRP A 338 -5.15 -15.96 -24.05
CA TRP A 338 -4.23 -16.13 -22.92
C TRP A 338 -2.76 -16.15 -23.35
N GLN A 339 -2.42 -16.85 -24.44
CA GLN A 339 -1.05 -16.89 -24.96
C GLN A 339 -0.51 -15.49 -25.32
N LYS A 340 -1.36 -14.61 -25.84
CA LYS A 340 -0.99 -13.21 -26.12
C LYS A 340 -0.62 -12.45 -24.85
N GLU A 341 -1.44 -12.54 -23.80
CA GLU A 341 -1.16 -11.86 -22.52
C GLU A 341 0.11 -12.41 -21.86
N ARG A 342 0.27 -13.74 -21.87
CA ARG A 342 1.46 -14.40 -21.36
C ARG A 342 2.73 -13.93 -22.08
N ALA A 343 2.69 -13.82 -23.41
CA ALA A 343 3.81 -13.34 -24.21
C ALA A 343 4.16 -11.87 -23.91
N ALA A 344 3.16 -11.02 -23.64
CA ALA A 344 3.38 -9.64 -23.22
C ALA A 344 4.09 -9.57 -21.86
N VAL A 345 3.73 -10.44 -20.91
CA VAL A 345 4.44 -10.56 -19.62
C VAL A 345 5.90 -10.99 -19.85
N GLU A 346 6.17 -12.00 -20.68
CA GLU A 346 7.53 -12.45 -20.99
C GLU A 346 8.38 -11.37 -21.68
N GLU A 347 7.78 -10.56 -22.55
CA GLU A 347 8.43 -9.39 -23.14
C GLU A 347 8.77 -8.33 -22.09
N ALA A 348 7.84 -8.04 -21.18
CA ALA A 348 8.09 -7.09 -20.10
C ALA A 348 9.18 -7.57 -19.12
N ILE A 349 9.25 -8.89 -18.84
CA ILE A 349 10.34 -9.48 -18.05
C ILE A 349 11.69 -9.20 -18.73
N ARG A 350 11.82 -9.52 -20.03
CA ARG A 350 13.04 -9.27 -20.80
C ARG A 350 13.41 -7.79 -20.83
N ALA A 351 12.43 -6.90 -20.97
CA ALA A 351 12.66 -5.45 -20.94
C ALA A 351 13.16 -4.94 -19.59
N THR A 352 12.89 -5.67 -18.49
CA THR A 352 13.30 -5.28 -17.14
C THR A 352 14.63 -5.93 -16.69
N GLU A 353 15.16 -6.86 -17.49
CA GLU A 353 16.45 -7.48 -17.20
C GLU A 353 17.57 -6.43 -17.21
N GLY A 354 18.35 -6.39 -16.12
CA GLY A 354 19.46 -5.45 -15.97
C GLY A 354 19.07 -3.99 -15.66
N THR A 355 17.78 -3.68 -15.52
CA THR A 355 17.34 -2.34 -15.11
C THR A 355 17.49 -2.13 -13.59
N ALA A 356 17.51 -0.87 -13.16
CA ALA A 356 17.54 -0.52 -11.74
C ALA A 356 16.17 -0.71 -11.07
N VAL A 357 16.17 -0.93 -9.75
CA VAL A 357 14.92 -0.97 -8.97
C VAL A 357 14.14 0.33 -9.13
N GLY A 358 12.87 0.22 -9.51
CA GLY A 358 12.01 1.39 -9.70
C GLY A 358 12.21 2.13 -11.03
N SER A 359 12.85 1.49 -12.01
CA SER A 359 12.90 2.01 -13.39
C SER A 359 11.51 2.01 -14.03
N GLU A 360 11.32 2.78 -15.10
CA GLU A 360 10.05 2.83 -15.82
C GLU A 360 9.66 1.45 -16.37
N GLU A 361 10.64 0.68 -16.85
CA GLU A 361 10.44 -0.68 -17.35
C GLU A 361 9.90 -1.62 -16.26
N GLU A 362 10.39 -1.50 -15.02
CA GLU A 362 9.90 -2.32 -13.92
C GLU A 362 8.45 -1.98 -13.53
N LEU A 363 8.09 -0.70 -13.58
CA LEU A 363 6.71 -0.27 -13.32
C LEU A 363 5.76 -0.75 -14.44
N VAL A 364 6.21 -0.67 -15.70
CA VAL A 364 5.47 -1.20 -16.86
C VAL A 364 5.27 -2.70 -16.72
N TYR A 365 6.30 -3.46 -16.30
CA TYR A 365 6.16 -4.88 -16.00
C TYR A 365 5.04 -5.15 -14.98
N GLY A 366 4.99 -4.40 -13.89
CA GLY A 366 3.95 -4.53 -12.87
C GLY A 366 2.53 -4.31 -13.45
N ALA A 367 2.37 -3.31 -14.31
CA ALA A 367 1.11 -3.02 -14.99
C ALA A 367 0.70 -4.13 -15.97
N VAL A 368 1.65 -4.67 -16.74
CA VAL A 368 1.42 -5.77 -17.70
C VAL A 368 0.99 -7.05 -16.97
N VAL A 369 1.65 -7.39 -15.85
CA VAL A 369 1.24 -8.53 -15.02
C VAL A 369 -0.18 -8.34 -14.48
N GLN A 370 -0.48 -7.16 -13.95
CA GLN A 370 -1.82 -6.86 -13.44
C GLN A 370 -2.89 -6.97 -14.53
N GLN A 371 -2.59 -6.50 -15.74
CA GLN A 371 -3.49 -6.64 -16.88
C GLN A 371 -3.70 -8.10 -17.28
N ALA A 372 -2.63 -8.91 -17.34
CA ALA A 372 -2.72 -10.34 -17.61
C ALA A 372 -3.59 -11.05 -16.56
N ARG A 373 -3.47 -10.71 -15.27
CA ARG A 373 -4.32 -11.24 -14.19
C ARG A 373 -5.81 -10.89 -14.38
N LEU A 374 -6.11 -9.65 -14.77
CA LEU A 374 -7.48 -9.22 -15.03
C LEU A 374 -8.06 -9.92 -16.25
N GLN A 375 -7.26 -10.05 -17.31
CA GLN A 375 -7.67 -10.76 -18.53
C GLN A 375 -7.90 -12.25 -18.25
N LEU A 376 -7.07 -12.88 -17.42
CA LEU A 376 -7.24 -14.25 -16.96
C LEU A 376 -8.62 -14.46 -16.31
N LYS A 377 -8.98 -13.56 -15.37
CA LYS A 377 -10.29 -13.56 -14.71
C LYS A 377 -11.44 -13.39 -15.70
N SER A 378 -11.31 -12.49 -16.68
CA SER A 378 -12.37 -12.26 -17.67
C SER A 378 -12.54 -13.40 -18.67
N LEU A 379 -11.49 -14.19 -18.91
CA LEU A 379 -11.54 -15.36 -19.80
C LEU A 379 -12.21 -16.58 -19.15
N TRP A 380 -12.31 -16.62 -17.82
CA TRP A 380 -12.87 -17.77 -17.11
C TRP A 380 -14.31 -18.12 -17.54
N PRO A 381 -15.26 -17.17 -17.64
CA PRO A 381 -16.61 -17.49 -18.11
C PRO A 381 -16.65 -17.98 -19.57
N GLU A 382 -15.77 -17.47 -20.43
CA GLU A 382 -15.70 -17.89 -21.83
C GLU A 382 -15.13 -19.30 -21.96
N ALA A 383 -14.09 -19.63 -21.18
CA ALA A 383 -13.58 -20.99 -21.08
C ALA A 383 -14.67 -22.00 -20.68
N VAL A 384 -15.53 -21.64 -19.73
CA VAL A 384 -16.64 -22.49 -19.29
C VAL A 384 -17.66 -22.70 -20.42
N LYS A 385 -17.99 -21.66 -21.20
CA LYS A 385 -18.90 -21.80 -22.36
C LYS A 385 -18.31 -22.68 -23.46
N GLU A 386 -17.01 -22.58 -23.72
CA GLU A 386 -16.32 -23.42 -24.70
C GLU A 386 -16.29 -24.90 -24.28
N LEU A 387 -16.11 -25.17 -22.98
CA LEU A 387 -16.09 -26.54 -22.43
C LEU A 387 -17.48 -27.16 -22.29
N PHE A 388 -18.48 -26.34 -22.03
CA PHE A 388 -19.87 -26.75 -21.83
C PHE A 388 -20.79 -25.91 -22.71
N PRO A 389 -20.75 -26.09 -24.05
CA PRO A 389 -21.65 -25.36 -24.92
C PRO A 389 -23.09 -25.74 -24.55
N THR A 390 -23.88 -24.75 -24.13
CA THR A 390 -25.33 -24.90 -23.94
C THR A 390 -25.94 -25.23 -25.30
N GLY A 391 -26.10 -26.54 -25.54
CA GLY A 391 -26.53 -27.10 -26.82
C GLY A 391 -26.38 -28.62 -26.94
N ALA A 392 -25.70 -29.32 -26.02
CA ALA A 392 -25.59 -30.79 -26.04
C ALA A 392 -26.69 -31.53 -25.26
N ALA A 393 -27.92 -31.02 -25.29
CA ALA A 393 -29.10 -31.69 -24.73
C ALA A 393 -30.34 -31.31 -25.53
N GLU A 394 -30.35 -31.66 -26.81
CA GLU A 394 -31.54 -31.87 -27.64
C GLU A 394 -31.08 -32.62 -28.89
N ASP A 395 -30.86 -33.92 -28.73
CA ASP A 395 -30.99 -34.95 -29.78
C ASP A 395 -31.26 -36.31 -29.12
#